data_AF-A0A538RVV4-F1
#
_entry.id   AF-A0A538RVV4-F1
#
_cell.length_a   1.000
_cell.length_b   1.000
_cell.length_c   1.000
_cell.angle_alpha   90.00
_cell.angle_beta   90.00
_cell.angle_gamma   90.00
#
_symmetry.space_group_name_H-M   'P 1'
#
loop_
_entity.id
_entity.type
_entity.pdbx_description
1 polymer ?
#
loop_
_entity_poly.entity_id
_entity_poly.type
_entity_poly.pdbx_seq_one_letter_code
_entity_poly.pdbx_strand_id
1 'polypeptide(L)'
;MDAEAQAAGFEAAFPLLAETPDIYPAWRALVGALGVIGKQVHDARLVAVCHVHAVTHLLTFNVSHFVRMVGFGPGVVVVDPASV
;
A
#
# COMPACT_ATOMS: atom_id res chain seq x y z
N MET A 1 24.08 6.86 10.04
CA MET A 1 22.75 7.49 9.92
C MET A 1 21.81 6.62 10.72
N ASP A 2 21.11 7.17 11.72
CA ASP A 2 20.12 6.38 12.47
C ASP A 2 18.75 6.42 11.76
N ALA A 3 17.88 5.48 12.11
CA ALA A 3 16.59 5.28 11.45
C ALA A 3 15.68 6.52 11.51
N GLU A 4 15.71 7.27 12.61
CA GLU A 4 14.88 8.45 12.81
C GLU A 4 15.28 9.59 11.86
N ALA A 5 16.59 9.79 11.68
CA ALA A 5 17.10 10.79 10.74
C ALA A 5 16.72 10.45 9.28
N GLN A 6 16.66 9.16 8.92
CA GLN A 6 16.18 8.74 7.60
C GLN A 6 14.68 8.95 7.45
N ALA A 7 13.88 8.55 8.44
CA ALA A 7 12.43 8.73 8.44
C ALA A 7 12.06 10.22 8.30
N ALA A 8 12.67 11.09 9.09
CA ALA A 8 12.46 12.54 9.01
C ALA A 8 12.78 13.11 7.61
N GLY A 9 13.80 12.57 6.94
CA GLY A 9 14.12 12.94 5.56
C GLY A 9 13.01 12.60 4.57
N PHE A 10 12.38 11.43 4.71
CA PHE A 10 11.22 11.04 3.89
C PHE A 10 9.99 11.88 4.21
N GLU A 11 9.69 12.10 5.48
CA GLU A 11 8.55 12.92 5.91
C GLU A 11 8.65 14.38 5.46
N ALA A 12 9.87 14.90 5.32
CA ALA A 12 10.10 16.23 4.74
C ALA A 12 9.97 16.26 3.20
N ALA A 13 10.26 15.14 2.52
CA ALA A 13 10.28 15.06 1.06
C ALA A 13 8.93 14.63 0.45
N PHE A 14 8.10 13.90 1.19
CA PHE A 14 6.86 13.32 0.69
C PHE A 14 5.67 13.64 1.60
N PRO A 15 4.47 13.90 1.03
CA PRO A 15 3.27 14.06 1.85
C PRO A 15 2.92 12.75 2.55
N LEU A 16 2.74 12.82 3.87
CA LEU A 16 2.25 11.69 4.65
C LEU A 16 0.72 11.59 4.53
N LEU A 17 0.24 10.47 3.97
CA LEU A 17 -1.19 10.20 3.87
C LEU A 17 -1.77 9.88 5.25
N ALA A 18 -2.91 10.51 5.57
CA ALA A 18 -3.57 10.31 6.85
C ALA A 18 -4.18 8.91 6.99
N GLU A 19 -4.11 8.36 8.19
CA GLU A 19 -4.84 7.15 8.57
C GLU A 19 -6.30 7.52 8.87
N THR A 20 -7.19 7.31 7.90
CA THR A 20 -8.62 7.66 8.02
C THR A 20 -9.48 6.44 8.40
N PRO A 21 -10.67 6.67 9.00
CA PRO A 21 -11.61 5.59 9.30
C PRO A 21 -12.05 4.75 8.08
N ASP A 22 -11.96 5.31 6.87
CA ASP A 22 -12.35 4.64 5.62
C ASP A 22 -11.38 3.52 5.19
N ILE A 23 -10.15 3.50 5.72
CA ILE A 23 -9.15 2.48 5.38
C ILE A 23 -9.57 1.10 5.89
N TYR A 24 -10.09 1.01 7.11
CA TYR A 24 -10.50 -0.26 7.70
C TYR A 24 -11.60 -0.99 6.89
N PRO A 25 -12.73 -0.36 6.51
CA PRO A 25 -13.75 -1.03 5.71
C PRO A 25 -13.23 -1.42 4.32
N ALA A 26 -12.41 -0.57 3.67
CA ALA A 26 -11.80 -0.90 2.39
C ALA A 26 -10.86 -2.12 2.50
N TRP A 27 -10.02 -2.14 3.53
CA TRP A 27 -9.14 -3.26 3.83
C TRP A 27 -9.91 -4.53 4.17
N ARG A 28 -10.95 -4.44 5.02
CA ARG A 28 -11.79 -5.58 5.39
C ARG A 28 -12.48 -6.20 4.17
N ALA A 29 -12.98 -5.37 3.26
CA ALA A 29 -13.57 -5.83 2.01
C ALA A 29 -12.54 -6.58 1.14
N LEU A 30 -11.34 -6.02 0.99
CA LEU A 30 -10.26 -6.62 0.21
C LEU A 30 -9.81 -7.98 0.79
N VAL A 31 -9.49 -8.03 2.10
CA VAL A 31 -9.01 -9.27 2.72
C VAL A 31 -10.08 -10.35 2.73
N GLY A 32 -11.35 -9.97 2.92
CA GLY A 32 -12.49 -10.89 2.87
C GLY A 32 -12.71 -11.44 1.46
N ALA A 33 -12.72 -10.57 0.45
CA ALA A 33 -12.96 -10.97 -0.94
C ALA A 33 -11.85 -11.86 -1.50
N LEU A 34 -10.59 -11.60 -1.13
CA LEU A 34 -9.42 -12.32 -1.64
C LEU A 34 -8.90 -13.40 -0.70
N GLY A 35 -9.56 -13.64 0.44
CA GLY A 35 -9.11 -14.61 1.45
C GLY A 35 -7.68 -14.35 1.92
N VAL A 36 -7.30 -13.09 2.14
CA VAL A 36 -5.95 -12.73 2.58
C VAL A 36 -5.80 -13.04 4.06
N ILE A 37 -4.81 -13.86 4.41
CA ILE A 37 -4.52 -14.29 5.78
C ILE A 37 -3.02 -14.22 6.07
N GLY A 38 -2.65 -14.12 7.34
CA GLY A 38 -1.26 -14.09 7.78
C GLY A 38 -0.51 -12.84 7.33
N LYS A 39 0.76 -12.98 6.93
CA LYS A 39 1.66 -11.85 6.67
C LYS A 39 1.18 -10.89 5.56
N GLN A 40 0.46 -11.40 4.56
CA GLN A 40 -0.03 -10.59 3.44
C GLN A 40 -1.14 -9.60 3.83
N VAL A 41 -1.69 -9.72 5.04
CA VAL A 41 -2.71 -8.81 5.56
C VAL A 41 -2.17 -7.37 5.72
N HIS A 42 -0.87 -7.22 5.96
CA HIS A 42 -0.21 -5.91 5.99
C HIS A 42 -0.09 -5.29 4.60
N ASP A 43 0.30 -6.09 3.60
CA ASP A 43 0.38 -5.66 2.19
C ASP A 43 -1.01 -5.25 1.66
N ALA A 44 -2.05 -6.01 2.02
CA ALA A 44 -3.45 -5.67 1.75
C ALA A 44 -3.86 -4.30 2.32
N ARG A 45 -3.29 -3.92 3.48
CA ARG A 45 -3.58 -2.63 4.10
C ARG A 45 -3.02 -1.48 3.28
N LEU A 46 -1.82 -1.64 2.71
CA LEU A 46 -1.24 -0.64 1.80
C LEU A 46 -2.11 -0.46 0.55
N VAL A 47 -2.63 -1.55 -0.03
CA VAL A 47 -3.55 -1.46 -1.18
C VAL A 47 -4.85 -0.73 -0.80
N ALA A 48 -5.39 -0.96 0.40
CA ALA A 48 -6.56 -0.22 0.89
C ALA A 48 -6.28 1.27 1.09
N VAL A 49 -5.11 1.64 1.63
CA VAL A 49 -4.66 3.04 1.71
C VAL A 49 -4.62 3.66 0.31
N CYS A 50 -4.06 2.94 -0.67
CA CYS A 50 -4.03 3.42 -2.05
C CYS A 50 -5.44 3.69 -2.60
N HIS A 51 -6.39 2.80 -2.34
CA HIS A 51 -7.77 3.00 -2.79
C HIS A 51 -8.45 4.22 -2.14
N VAL A 52 -8.31 4.39 -0.82
CA VAL A 52 -8.93 5.50 -0.09
C VAL A 52 -8.35 6.84 -0.50
N HIS A 53 -7.04 6.90 -0.75
CA HIS A 53 -6.34 8.13 -1.12
C HIS A 53 -6.17 8.31 -2.64
N ALA A 54 -6.83 7.47 -3.46
CA ALA A 54 -6.73 7.48 -4.91
C ALA A 54 -5.29 7.40 -5.46
N VAL A 55 -4.39 6.72 -4.75
CA VAL A 55 -3.03 6.43 -5.22
C VAL A 55 -3.10 5.33 -6.26
N THR A 56 -2.69 5.65 -7.48
CA THR A 56 -2.80 4.73 -8.64
C THR A 56 -1.56 3.87 -8.84
N HIS A 57 -0.42 4.22 -8.23
CA HIS A 57 0.85 3.51 -8.40
C HIS A 57 1.50 3.21 -7.05
N LEU A 58 1.90 1.96 -6.85
CA LEU A 58 2.65 1.50 -5.68
C LEU A 58 4.06 1.09 -6.10
N LEU A 59 5.04 1.88 -5.68
CA LEU A 59 6.45 1.58 -5.88
C LEU A 59 6.93 0.58 -4.82
N THR A 60 7.43 -0.60 -5.21
CA THR A 60 7.86 -1.65 -4.27
C THR A 60 8.88 -2.60 -4.87
N PHE A 61 9.85 -3.05 -4.05
CA PHE A 61 10.77 -4.12 -4.41
C PHE A 61 10.12 -5.53 -4.31
N ASN A 62 8.93 -5.64 -3.72
CA ASN A 62 8.24 -6.92 -3.48
C ASN A 62 7.02 -7.09 -4.39
N VAL A 63 7.18 -6.84 -5.70
CA VAL A 63 6.08 -6.83 -6.69
C VAL A 63 5.16 -8.07 -6.56
N SER A 64 5.76 -9.25 -6.38
CA SER A 64 5.05 -10.53 -6.29
C SER A 64 4.02 -10.59 -5.15
N HIS A 65 4.22 -9.84 -4.06
CA HIS A 65 3.29 -9.81 -2.93
C HIS A 65 1.96 -9.13 -3.28
N PHE A 66 1.97 -8.21 -4.24
CA PHE A 66 0.82 -7.36 -4.54
C PHE A 66 -0.03 -7.86 -5.71
N VAL A 67 0.49 -8.76 -6.55
CA VAL A 67 -0.13 -9.24 -7.80
C VAL A 67 -1.60 -9.66 -7.65
N ARG A 68 -1.95 -10.34 -6.55
CA ARG A 68 -3.32 -10.82 -6.31
C ARG A 68 -4.29 -9.74 -5.80
N MET A 69 -3.78 -8.62 -5.26
CA MET A 69 -4.57 -7.58 -4.59
C MET A 69 -4.78 -6.36 -5.48
N VAL A 70 -3.87 -6.11 -6.41
CA VAL A 70 -3.86 -4.91 -7.25
C VAL A 70 -4.98 -4.84 -8.29
N GLY A 71 -5.65 -5.95 -8.57
CA GLY A 71 -6.86 -5.98 -9.41
C GLY A 71 -8.16 -5.79 -8.64
N PHE A 72 -8.13 -5.64 -7.32
CA PHE A 72 -9.33 -5.45 -6.50
C PHE A 72 -9.68 -3.95 -6.40
N GLY A 73 -10.94 -3.58 -6.64
CA GLY A 73 -11.36 -2.17 -6.57
C GLY A 73 -10.93 -1.34 -7.78
N PRO A 74 -10.62 -0.03 -7.65
CA PRO A 74 -10.21 0.82 -8.78
C PRO A 74 -8.87 0.40 -9.39
N GLY A 75 -8.13 -0.50 -8.72
CA GLY A 75 -6.88 -1.07 -9.18
C GLY A 75 -5.68 -0.21 -8.84
N VAL A 76 -4.52 -0.85 -8.65
CA VAL A 76 -3.24 -0.20 -8.34
C VAL A 76 -2.17 -0.74 -9.29
N VAL A 77 -1.38 0.11 -9.92
CA VAL A 77 -0.24 -0.32 -10.74
C VAL A 77 0.96 -0.53 -9.83
N VAL A 78 1.53 -1.73 -9.82
CA VAL A 78 2.76 -2.00 -9.07
C VAL A 78 3.95 -1.66 -9.94
N VAL A 79 4.87 -0.86 -9.41
CA VAL A 79 6.08 -0.41 -10.10
C VAL A 79 7.29 -0.97 -9.36
N ASP A 80 8.20 -1.62 -10.10
CA ASP A 80 9.51 -2.00 -9.59
C ASP A 80 10.46 -0.80 -9.72
N PRO A 81 11.12 -0.33 -8.64
CA PRO A 81 12.13 0.71 -8.72
C PRO A 81 13.25 0.45 -9.74
N ALA A 82 13.54 -0.81 -10.07
CA ALA A 82 14.53 -1.16 -11.10
C ALA A 82 14.03 -0.94 -12.54
N SER A 83 12.75 -0.63 -12.74
CA SER A 83 12.13 -0.40 -14.04
C SER A 83 11.88 1.08 -14.39
N VAL A 84 12.30 2.00 -13.51
CA VAL A 84 12.14 3.47 -13.68
C VAL A 84 13.46 4.19 -13.89
#